data_AF-A0AAJ1J7Y3-F1
#
_entry.id   AF-A0AAJ1J7Y3-F1
#
_cell.length_a   1.000
_cell.length_b   1.000
_cell.length_c   1.000
_cell.angle_alpha   90.00
_cell.angle_beta   90.00
_cell.angle_gamma   90.00
#
_symmetry.space_group_name_H-M   'P 1'
#
loop_
_entity.id
_entity.type
_entity.pdbx_description
1 polymer ?
#
loop_
_entity_poly.entity_id
_entity_poly.type
_entity_poly.pdbx_seq_one_letter_code
_entity_poly.pdbx_strand_id
1 'polypeptide(L)' 'MPRISPERKSAALAKLLPPYNMTVASVAQMEGISEATLYNWRN' A
#
# COMPACT_ATOMS: atom_id res chain seq x y z
N MET A 1 -7.52 -3.99 -15.66
CA MET A 1 -6.98 -3.79 -14.31
C MET A 1 -5.76 -2.90 -14.40
N PRO A 2 -5.71 -1.75 -13.72
CA PRO A 2 -4.52 -0.91 -13.71
C PRO A 2 -3.38 -1.75 -13.12
N ARG A 3 -2.35 -2.02 -13.93
CA ARG A 3 -1.18 -2.80 -13.53
C ARG A 3 -0.40 -1.95 -12.54
N ILE A 4 -0.69 -2.07 -11.26
CA ILE A 4 0.16 -1.48 -10.23
C ILE A 4 1.53 -2.13 -10.37
N SER A 5 2.56 -1.31 -10.60
CA SER A 5 3.92 -1.78 -10.69
C SER A 5 4.32 -2.47 -9.38
N PRO A 6 5.07 -3.59 -9.44
CA PRO A 6 5.54 -4.27 -8.23
C PRO A 6 6.33 -3.34 -7.31
N GLU A 7 7.04 -2.37 -7.88
CA GLU A 7 7.76 -1.31 -7.14
C GLU A 7 6.82 -0.46 -6.26
N ARG A 8 5.65 -0.07 -6.78
CA ARG A 8 4.64 0.67 -6.02
C ARG A 8 4.03 -0.17 -4.90
N LYS A 9 3.74 -1.45 -5.17
CA LYS A 9 3.28 -2.39 -4.15
C LYS A 9 4.30 -2.53 -3.01
N SER A 10 5.56 -2.72 -3.34
CA SER A 10 6.64 -2.86 -2.35
C SER A 10 6.84 -1.58 -1.54
N ALA A 11 6.80 -0.40 -2.17
CA ALA A 11 6.90 0.88 -1.49
C ALA A 11 5.73 1.12 -0.52
N ALA A 12 4.51 0.77 -0.94
CA ALA A 12 3.32 0.86 -0.10
C ALA A 12 3.39 -0.08 1.11
N LEU A 13 3.80 -1.34 0.91
CA LEU A 13 3.97 -2.30 2.00
C LEU A 13 5.11 -1.91 2.95
N ALA A 14 6.20 -1.34 2.44
CA ALA A 14 7.31 -0.85 3.26
C ALA A 14 6.88 0.28 4.21
N LYS A 15 5.94 1.15 3.80
CA LYS A 15 5.38 2.22 4.65
C LYS A 15 4.52 1.67 5.80
N LEU A 16 3.91 0.50 5.63
CA LEU A 16 3.14 -0.18 6.67
C LEU A 16 4.04 -0.86 7.72
N LEU A 17 5.33 -1.05 7.42
CA LEU A 17 6.30 -1.66 8.32
C LEU A 17 7.01 -0.59 9.17
N PRO A 18 7.58 -0.97 10.32
CA PRO A 18 8.49 -0.11 11.07
C PRO A 18 9.64 0.37 10.17
N PRO A 19 10.11 1.63 10.28
CA PRO A 19 9.88 2.61 11.36
C PRO A 19 8.65 3.52 11.19
N TYR A 20 8.00 3.51 10.02
CA TYR A 20 6.91 4.44 9.73
C TYR A 20 5.58 3.99 10.34
N ASN A 21 5.33 2.66 10.36
CA ASN A 21 4.13 2.04 10.93
C ASN A 21 2.84 2.75 10.49
N MET A 22 2.80 3.20 9.23
CA MET A 22 1.67 3.99 8.71
C MET A 22 0.41 3.14 8.64
N THR A 23 -0.74 3.79 8.74
CA THR A 23 -2.03 3.10 8.58
C THR A 23 -2.30 2.78 7.10
N VAL A 24 -3.08 1.72 6.86
CA VAL A 24 -3.54 1.34 5.52
C VAL A 24 -4.27 2.50 4.85
N ALA A 25 -5.07 3.26 5.59
CA ALA A 25 -5.76 4.46 5.11
C ALA A 25 -4.80 5.54 4.59
N SER A 26 -3.73 5.83 5.35
CA SER A 26 -2.73 6.83 4.96
C SER A 26 -1.98 6.40 3.70
N VAL A 27 -1.57 5.13 3.63
CA VAL A 27 -0.88 4.59 2.45
C VAL A 27 -1.83 4.54 1.24
N ALA A 28 -3.10 4.18 1.44
CA ALA A 28 -4.13 4.18 0.40
C ALA A 28 -4.31 5.56 -0.22
N GLN A 29 -4.43 6.61 0.60
CA GLN A 29 -4.51 7.99 0.12
C GLN A 29 -3.23 8.42 -0.60
N MET A 30 -2.05 8.11 -0.06
CA MET A 30 -0.77 8.50 -0.66
C MET A 30 -0.51 7.82 -2.01
N GLU A 31 -0.87 6.55 -2.13
CA GLU A 31 -0.70 5.77 -3.36
C GLU A 31 -1.87 5.94 -4.35
N GLY A 32 -2.96 6.59 -3.92
CA GLY A 32 -4.17 6.77 -4.71
C GLY A 32 -4.91 5.46 -5.02
N ILE A 33 -4.85 4.51 -4.09
CA ILE A 33 -5.47 3.18 -4.22
C ILE A 33 -6.51 2.96 -3.12
N SER A 34 -7.44 2.05 -3.34
CA SER A 34 -8.40 1.67 -2.30
C SER A 34 -7.72 0.84 -1.21
N GLU A 35 -8.16 1.00 0.03
CA GLU A 35 -7.68 0.19 1.17
C GLU A 35 -7.85 -1.32 0.90
N ALA A 36 -8.94 -1.71 0.23
CA ALA A 36 -9.17 -3.08 -0.19
C ALA A 36 -8.04 -3.64 -1.08
N THR A 37 -7.40 -2.80 -1.90
CA THR A 37 -6.23 -3.19 -2.70
C THR A 37 -5.02 -3.46 -1.82
N LEU A 38 -4.79 -2.64 -0.78
CA LEU A 38 -3.73 -2.88 0.20
C LEU A 38 -3.98 -4.13 1.06
N TYR A 39 -5.24 -4.36 1.46
CA TYR A 39 -5.61 -5.60 2.15
C TYR A 39 -5.35 -6.83 1.28
N ASN A 40 -5.70 -6.77 -0.02
CA ASN A 40 -5.39 -7.82 -0.99
C ASN A 40 -3.89 -8.02 -1.23
N TRP A 41 -3.04 -7.06 -0.90
CA TRP A 41 -1.58 -7.19 -0.99
C TRP A 41 -0.94 -7.78 0.26
N ARG A 42 -1.65 -7.73 1.39
CA ARG A 42 -1.21 -8.23 2.69
C ARG A 42 -1.62 -9.69 2.93
N ASN A 43 -2.68 -10.15 2.26
CA ASN A 43 -2.95 -11.57 2.02
C ASN A 43 -1.97 -12.14 0.98
#